data_AF-A0A9X9N4J9-F1
#
_entry.id   AF-A0A9X9N4J9-F1
#
_cell.length_a   1.000
_cell.length_b   1.000
_cell.length_c   1.000
_cell.angle_alpha   90.00
_cell.angle_beta   90.00
_cell.angle_gamma   90.00
#
_symmetry.space_group_name_H-M   'P 1'
#
loop_
_entity.id
_entity.type
_entity.pdbx_description
1 polymer ?
#
loop_
_entity_poly.entity_id
_entity_poly.type
_entity_poly.pdbx_seq_one_letter_code
_entity_poly.pdbx_strand_id
1 'polypeptide(L)'
;MDYLPEAARITKKGGEIVINGTPNNKYLRGIPNEAELARMGLRLKYNGPLKEEFKQLKFHQSDGTDLRSSIYKTIVFEKVK
;
A
#
# COMPACT_ATOMS: atom_id res chain seq x y z
N MET A 1 8.19 2.66 9.84
CA MET A 1 7.30 2.00 8.85
C MET A 1 7.33 0.51 9.18
N ASP A 2 6.57 0.12 10.20
CA ASP A 2 6.94 -1.07 10.98
C ASP A 2 6.37 -2.37 10.37
N TYR A 3 5.41 -2.25 9.45
CA TYR A 3 4.75 -3.39 8.80
C TYR A 3 5.48 -3.88 7.54
N LEU A 4 6.20 -3.02 6.83
CA LEU A 4 6.68 -3.34 5.49
C LEU A 4 7.73 -4.47 5.47
N PRO A 5 8.68 -4.56 6.44
CA PRO A 5 9.59 -5.69 6.52
C PRO A 5 8.88 -7.03 6.71
N GLU A 6 7.86 -7.08 7.57
CA GLU A 6 7.09 -8.30 7.82
C GLU A 6 6.20 -8.66 6.64
N ALA A 7 5.55 -7.68 6.01
CA ALA A 7 4.81 -7.89 4.77
C ALA A 7 5.73 -8.46 3.67
N ALA A 8 6.94 -7.90 3.51
CA ALA A 8 7.93 -8.41 2.57
C ALA A 8 8.36 -9.85 2.87
N ARG A 9 8.43 -10.24 4.16
CA ARG A 9 8.82 -11.59 4.59
C ARG A 9 7.78 -12.64 4.21
N ILE A 10 6.48 -12.32 4.35
CA ILE A 10 5.38 -13.26 4.11
C ILE A 10 4.92 -13.29 2.65
N THR A 11 5.17 -12.23 1.88
CA THR A 11 4.82 -12.18 0.45
C THR A 11 5.75 -13.08 -0.36
N LYS A 12 5.16 -13.96 -1.19
CA LYS A 12 5.91 -14.81 -2.13
C LYS A 12 6.42 -13.98 -3.30
N LYS A 13 7.52 -14.43 -3.94
CA LYS A 13 8.03 -13.82 -5.18
C LYS A 13 6.93 -13.72 -6.25
N GLY A 14 6.82 -12.55 -6.88
CA GLY A 14 5.75 -12.19 -7.80
C GLY A 14 4.46 -11.70 -7.14
N GLY A 15 4.34 -11.81 -5.81
CA GLY A 15 3.21 -11.30 -5.05
C GLY A 15 3.29 -9.78 -4.84
N GLU A 16 2.15 -9.20 -4.48
CA GLU A 16 1.99 -7.77 -4.29
C GLU A 16 1.56 -7.43 -2.87
N ILE A 17 2.09 -6.33 -2.36
CA ILE A 17 1.64 -5.66 -1.14
C ILE A 17 0.90 -4.41 -1.59
N VAL A 18 -0.41 -4.42 -1.41
CA VAL A 18 -1.30 -3.32 -1.83
C VAL A 18 -1.78 -2.55 -0.61
N ILE A 19 -1.63 -1.23 -0.66
CA ILE A 19 -2.07 -0.33 0.40
C ILE A 19 -3.01 0.68 -0.21
N ASN A 20 -4.26 0.63 0.24
CA ASN A 20 -5.28 1.62 -0.08
C ASN A 20 -5.56 2.48 1.15
N GLY A 21 -5.53 3.80 0.98
CA GLY A 21 -5.76 4.69 2.11
C GLY A 21 -5.72 6.16 1.72
N THR A 22 -6.06 7.02 2.66
CA THR A 22 -5.97 8.48 2.49
C THR A 22 -4.52 8.96 2.70
N PRO A 23 -4.13 10.15 2.22
CA PRO A 23 -2.79 10.71 2.47
C PRO A 23 -2.39 10.80 3.95
N ASN A 24 -3.39 10.80 4.85
CA ASN A 24 -3.16 10.82 6.30
C ASN A 24 -2.90 9.44 6.90
N ASN A 25 -3.06 8.36 6.13
CA ASN A 25 -2.75 7.01 6.59
C ASN A 25 -1.25 6.89 6.89
N LYS A 26 -0.90 6.44 8.10
CA LYS A 26 0.49 6.26 8.54
C LYS A 26 1.29 5.31 7.64
N TYR A 27 0.62 4.38 6.94
CA TYR A 27 1.24 3.43 6.00
C TYR A 27 1.46 4.01 4.60
N LEU A 28 1.02 5.24 4.34
CA LEU A 28 1.28 5.97 3.11
C LEU A 28 2.32 7.10 3.30
N ARG A 29 2.83 7.29 4.53
CA ARG A 29 3.83 8.29 4.88
C ARG A 29 5.22 7.66 4.98
N GLY A 30 6.25 8.35 4.49
CA GLY A 30 7.63 7.86 4.56
C GLY A 30 7.84 6.59 3.72
N ILE A 31 7.39 6.62 2.47
CA ILE A 31 7.61 5.52 1.51
C ILE A 31 9.12 5.30 1.38
N PRO A 32 9.64 4.09 1.65
CA PRO A 32 11.06 3.81 1.52
C PRO A 32 11.55 4.06 0.10
N ASN A 33 12.80 4.50 -0.01
CA ASN A 33 13.42 4.69 -1.32
C ASN A 33 13.74 3.34 -1.99
N GLU A 34 14.17 3.40 -3.25
CA GLU A 34 14.45 2.19 -4.04
C GLU A 34 15.52 1.28 -3.42
N ALA A 35 16.57 1.85 -2.81
CA ALA A 35 17.63 1.07 -2.18
C ALA A 35 17.11 0.32 -0.94
N GLU A 36 16.27 0.97 -0.13
CA GLU A 36 15.62 0.35 1.02
C GLU A 36 14.64 -0.76 0.60
N LEU A 37 13.84 -0.52 -0.44
CA LEU A 37 12.95 -1.54 -1.01
C LEU A 37 13.73 -2.74 -1.54
N ALA A 38 14.82 -2.50 -2.27
CA ALA A 38 15.66 -3.55 -2.83
C ALA A 38 16.29 -4.45 -1.74
N ARG A 39 16.66 -3.87 -0.58
CA ARG A 39 17.14 -4.62 0.59
C ARG A 39 16.08 -5.55 1.18
N MET A 40 14.80 -5.18 1.07
CA MET A 40 13.66 -6.02 1.49
C MET A 40 13.20 -7.00 0.38
N GLY A 41 13.84 -6.97 -0.79
CA GLY A 41 13.40 -7.76 -1.95
C GLY A 41 12.10 -7.23 -2.56
N LEU A 42 11.81 -5.94 -2.39
CA LEU A 42 10.64 -5.26 -2.93
C LEU A 42 11.03 -4.27 -4.03
N ARG A 43 10.06 -3.90 -4.86
CA ARG A 43 10.13 -2.78 -5.79
C ARG A 43 8.82 -2.00 -5.75
N LEU A 44 8.88 -0.67 -5.89
CA LEU A 44 7.69 0.14 -6.07
C LEU A 44 7.10 -0.11 -7.46
N LYS A 45 5.88 -0.66 -7.52
CA LYS A 45 5.17 -0.96 -8.76
C LYS A 45 4.16 0.12 -9.14
N TYR A 46 3.52 0.73 -8.13
CA TYR A 46 2.52 1.78 -8.35
C TYR A 46 2.45 2.74 -7.15
N ASN A 47 2.22 4.03 -7.42
CA ASN A 47 2.03 5.05 -6.41
C ASN A 47 1.18 6.20 -6.96
N GLY A 48 -0.14 6.10 -6.85
CA GLY A 48 -1.05 7.03 -7.53
C GLY A 48 -2.49 6.94 -7.03
N PRO A 49 -3.45 7.58 -7.72
CA PRO A 49 -4.86 7.51 -7.37
C PRO A 49 -5.36 6.08 -7.09
N LEU A 50 -6.48 5.95 -6.38
CA LEU A 50 -7.09 4.64 -6.14
C LEU A 50 -7.29 3.88 -7.46
N LYS A 51 -6.72 2.68 -7.57
CA LYS A 51 -6.90 1.81 -8.75
C LYS A 51 -8.38 1.47 -8.93
N GLU A 52 -8.84 1.38 -10.19
CA GLU A 52 -10.25 1.11 -10.53
C GLU A 52 -10.79 -0.14 -9.82
N GLU A 53 -9.99 -1.19 -9.74
CA GLU A 53 -10.32 -2.47 -9.09
C GLU A 53 -10.55 -2.37 -7.57
N PHE A 54 -10.34 -1.21 -6.95
CA PHE A 54 -10.65 -0.97 -5.53
C PHE A 54 -11.73 0.09 -5.34
N LYS A 55 -12.21 0.75 -6.41
CA LYS A 55 -13.24 1.80 -6.30
C LYS A 55 -14.60 1.27 -5.89
N GLN A 56 -14.88 -0.01 -6.16
CA GLN A 56 -16.11 -0.68 -5.73
C GLN A 56 -16.10 -1.08 -4.25
N LEU A 57 -14.95 -1.00 -3.57
CA LEU A 57 -14.85 -1.31 -2.15
C LEU A 57 -15.37 -0.14 -1.32
N LYS A 58 -16.21 -0.46 -0.33
CA LYS A 58 -16.65 0.51 0.68
C LYS A 58 -15.66 0.52 1.83
N PHE A 59 -15.05 1.67 2.05
CA PHE A 59 -14.15 1.91 3.16
C PHE A 59 -14.93 2.63 4.27
N HIS A 60 -14.84 2.12 5.48
CA HIS A 60 -15.48 2.71 6.65
C HIS A 60 -14.41 3.23 7.62
N GLN A 61 -14.75 4.29 8.34
CA GLN A 61 -14.02 4.71 9.52
C GLN A 61 -14.22 3.69 10.65
N SER A 62 -13.40 3.78 11.70
CA SER A 62 -13.52 2.93 12.88
C SER A 62 -14.86 3.07 13.62
N ASP A 63 -15.57 4.19 13.41
CA ASP A 63 -16.91 4.46 13.92
C ASP A 63 -18.04 3.94 13.02
N GLY A 64 -17.71 3.27 11.90
CA GLY A 64 -18.67 2.73 10.94
C GLY A 64 -19.18 3.72 9.90
N THR A 65 -18.76 4.99 9.94
CA THR A 65 -19.15 5.98 8.93
C THR A 65 -18.41 5.76 7.62
N ASP A 66 -19.04 6.12 6.49
CA ASP A 66 -18.41 6.03 5.18
C ASP A 66 -17.19 6.96 5.09
N LEU A 67 -16.05 6.39 4.73
CA LEU A 67 -14.84 7.14 4.48
C LEU A 67 -14.87 7.57 2.99
N ARG A 68 -14.84 8.89 2.74
CA ARG A 68 -15.05 9.46 1.39
C ARG A 68 -14.02 8.93 0.39
N SER A 69 -14.49 8.38 -0.73
CA SER A 69 -13.64 7.69 -1.71
C SER A 69 -12.74 8.57 -2.57
N SER A 70 -13.05 9.86 -2.67
CA SER A 70 -12.33 10.82 -3.53
C SER A 70 -10.91 11.15 -3.06
N ILE A 71 -10.52 10.72 -1.87
CA ILE A 71 -9.20 11.02 -1.28
C ILE A 71 -8.28 9.80 -1.17
N TYR A 72 -8.64 8.66 -1.77
CA TYR A 72 -7.81 7.46 -1.69
C TYR A 72 -6.67 7.44 -2.69
N LYS A 73 -5.56 6.88 -2.22
CA LYS A 73 -4.36 6.55 -2.99
C LYS A 73 -4.13 5.05 -2.91
N THR A 74 -3.58 4.48 -3.97
CA THR A 74 -3.02 3.13 -3.94
C THR A 74 -1.50 3.19 -4.04
N ILE A 75 -0.84 2.40 -3.19
CA ILE A 75 0.57 2.04 -3.35
C ILE A 75 0.65 0.53 -3.54
N VAL A 76 1.46 0.11 -4.51
CA VAL A 76 1.75 -1.31 -4.74
C VAL A 76 3.24 -1.53 -4.68
N PHE A 77 3.66 -2.45 -3.83
CA PHE A 77 5.01 -3.01 -3.83
C PHE A 77 4.96 -4.43 -4.37
N GLU A 78 5.89 -4.77 -5.27
CA GLU A 78 6.04 -6.11 -5.81
C GLU A 78 7.21 -6.81 -5.13
N LYS A 79 7.01 -8.08 -4.75
CA LYS A 79 8.07 -8.95 -4.23
C LYS A 79 8.89 -9.53 -5.38
N VAL A 80 10.15 -9.11 -5.48
CA VAL A 80 11.04 -9.50 -6.57
C VAL A 80 12.06 -10.58 -6.19
N LYS A 81 12.31 -10.78 -4.89
CA LYS A 81 13.25 -11.79 -4.36
C LYS A 81 12.58 -12.65 -3.31
#